data_AF-A0A327J7W5-F1
#
_entry.id   AF-A0A327J7W5-F1
#
_cell.length_a   1.000
_cell.length_b   1.000
_cell.length_c   1.000
_cell.angle_alpha   90.00
_cell.angle_beta   90.00
_cell.angle_gamma   90.00
#
_symmetry.space_group_name_H-M   'P 1'
#
loop_
_entity.id
_entity.type
_entity.pdbx_description
1 polymer ?
#
loop_
_entity_poly.entity_id
_entity_poly.type
_entity_poly.pdbx_seq_one_letter_code
_entity_poly.pdbx_strand_id
1 'polypeptide(L)' 'MFENLKDTISDLAYGAVSYAENALKTSSGQTKKRTAIEFVINRIPVPIPFKPIVAMLLATFIDEAIEKAVKYMNQVKNED' A
#
# COMPACT_ATOMS: atom_id res chain seq x y z
N MET A 1 -11.80 -15.98 0.35
CA MET A 1 -12.22 -14.63 0.78
C MET A 1 -11.05 -13.80 1.29
N PHE A 2 -10.26 -14.29 2.27
CA PHE A 2 -9.03 -13.61 2.71
C PHE A 2 -7.88 -13.67 1.69
N GLU A 3 -7.78 -14.71 0.87
CA GLU A 3 -6.81 -14.77 -0.24
C GLU A 3 -7.09 -13.65 -1.24
N ASN A 4 -8.33 -13.55 -1.74
CA ASN A 4 -8.75 -12.44 -2.60
C ASN A 4 -8.51 -11.06 -1.97
N LEU A 5 -8.61 -10.95 -0.65
CA LEU A 5 -8.34 -9.71 0.08
C LEU A 5 -6.85 -9.36 0.08
N LYS A 6 -5.98 -10.35 0.30
CA LYS A 6 -4.53 -10.19 0.23
C LYS A 6 -4.06 -9.85 -1.18
N ASP A 7 -4.66 -10.47 -2.19
CA ASP A 7 -4.39 -10.15 -3.60
C ASP A 7 -4.80 -8.70 -3.90
N THR A 8 -6.01 -8.31 -3.48
CA THR A 8 -6.50 -6.93 -3.61
C THR A 8 -5.58 -5.92 -2.91
N ILE A 9 -5.09 -6.24 -1.71
CA ILE A 9 -4.14 -5.38 -0.98
C ILE A 9 -2.82 -5.25 -1.74
N SER A 10 -2.33 -6.33 -2.36
CA SER A 10 -1.10 -6.33 -3.16
C SER A 10 -1.25 -5.44 -4.39
N ASP A 11 -2.37 -5.57 -5.11
CA ASP A 11 -2.69 -4.72 -6.27
C ASP A 11 -2.82 -3.24 -5.86
N LEU A 12 -3.54 -2.97 -4.76
CA LEU A 12 -3.67 -1.63 -4.21
C LEU A 12 -2.33 -1.05 -3.77
N ALA A 13 -1.40 -1.86 -3.26
CA ALA A 13 -0.10 -1.38 -2.79
C ALA A 13 0.73 -0.76 -3.92
N TYR A 14 0.74 -1.35 -5.12
CA TYR A 14 1.41 -0.76 -6.29
C TYR A 14 0.82 0.61 -6.65
N GLY A 15 -0.52 0.69 -6.76
CA GLY A 15 -1.21 1.95 -7.02
C GLY A 15 -0.97 3.00 -5.91
N ALA A 16 -0.92 2.55 -4.66
CA ALA A 16 -0.69 3.39 -3.49
C ALA A 16 0.72 3.99 -3.47
N VAL A 17 1.75 3.20 -3.77
CA VAL A 17 3.13 3.69 -3.85
C VAL A 17 3.29 4.65 -5.03
N SER A 18 2.75 4.31 -6.20
CA SER A 18 2.75 5.21 -7.36
C SER A 18 2.05 6.53 -7.07
N TYR A 19 0.90 6.48 -6.40
CA TYR A 19 0.19 7.68 -5.95
C TYR A 19 1.05 8.49 -4.96
N ALA A 20 1.64 7.84 -3.96
CA ALA A 20 2.46 8.51 -2.94
C ALA A 20 3.71 9.17 -3.56
N GLU A 21 4.41 8.49 -4.46
CA GLU A 21 5.56 9.05 -5.18
C GLU A 21 5.18 10.28 -6.01
N ASN A 22 4.02 10.25 -6.68
CA ASN A 22 3.55 11.36 -7.50
C ASN A 22 3.00 12.53 -6.69
N ALA A 23 2.25 12.26 -5.63
CA ALA A 23 1.63 13.27 -4.78
C ALA A 23 2.64 13.94 -3.84
N LEU A 24 3.68 13.22 -3.43
CA LEU A 24 4.60 13.63 -2.38
C LEU A 24 6.07 13.64 -2.86
N LYS A 25 6.31 14.08 -4.11
CA LYS A 25 7.64 14.06 -4.76
C LYS A 25 8.80 14.51 -3.86
N THR A 26 8.60 15.55 -3.05
CA THR A 26 9.61 16.15 -2.16
C THR A 26 9.58 15.66 -0.71
N SER A 27 8.67 14.75 -0.36
CA SER A 27 8.51 14.27 1.02
C SER A 27 9.41 13.09 1.35
N SER A 28 9.63 12.87 2.65
CA SER A 28 10.40 11.73 3.15
C SER A 28 9.77 10.39 2.78
N GLY A 29 10.59 9.34 2.67
CA GLY A 29 10.12 7.98 2.41
C GLY A 29 9.13 7.47 3.47
N GLN A 30 9.29 7.86 4.74
CA GLN A 30 8.35 7.51 5.80
C GLN A 30 6.96 8.13 5.58
N THR A 31 6.91 9.39 5.15
CA THR A 31 5.64 10.08 4.83
C THR A 31 4.94 9.37 3.66
N LYS A 32 5.69 9.05 2.60
CA LYS A 32 5.15 8.34 1.43
C LYS A 32 4.59 6.97 1.81
N LYS A 33 5.33 6.19 2.61
CA LYS A 33 4.90 4.87 3.10
C LYS A 33 3.60 4.97 3.89
N ARG A 34 3.49 5.93 4.81
CA ARG A 34 2.27 6.17 5.59
C ARG A 34 1.07 6.52 4.68
N THR A 35 1.26 7.41 3.72
CA THR A 35 0.21 7.76 2.76
C THR A 35 -0.23 6.56 1.93
N ALA A 36 0.71 5.69 1.53
CA ALA A 36 0.37 4.46 0.83
C ALA A 36 -0.44 3.49 1.72
N ILE A 37 -0.08 3.34 3.01
CA ILE A 37 -0.85 2.52 3.97
C ILE A 37 -2.28 3.05 4.10
N GLU A 38 -2.44 4.36 4.32
CA GLU A 38 -3.76 5.00 4.45
C GLU A 38 -4.57 4.86 3.15
N PHE A 39 -3.92 4.96 1.99
CA PHE A 39 -4.55 4.74 0.68
C PHE A 39 -5.12 3.33 0.56
N VAL A 40 -4.35 2.31 0.97
CA VAL A 40 -4.76 0.90 0.92
C VAL A 40 -5.94 0.69 1.86
N ILE A 41 -5.81 1.04 3.16
CA ILE A 41 -6.84 0.83 4.19
C ILE A 41 -8.18 1.43 3.75
N ASN A 42 -8.16 2.63 3.16
CA ASN A 42 -9.38 3.30 2.72
C ASN A 42 -10.06 2.62 1.52
N ARG A 43 -9.34 1.80 0.76
CA ARG A 43 -9.83 1.13 -0.46
C ARG A 43 -10.01 -0.38 -0.33
N ILE A 44 -9.69 -0.96 0.82
CA ILE A 44 -9.99 -2.38 1.10
C ILE A 44 -11.50 -2.61 0.95
N PRO A 45 -11.93 -3.68 0.24
CA PRO A 45 -13.35 -4.02 0.01
C PRO A 45 -13.99 -4.65 1.25
N VAL A 46 -13.93 -3.95 2.38
CA VAL A 46 -14.60 -4.32 3.63
C VAL A 46 -15.50 -3.18 4.09
N PRO A 47 -16.64 -3.47 4.74
CA PRO A 47 -17.52 -2.41 5.22
C PRO A 47 -16.78 -1.47 6.18
N ILE A 48 -17.11 -0.18 6.11
CA ILE A 48 -16.48 0.91 6.88
C ILE A 48 -16.27 0.57 8.37
N PRO A 49 -17.25 0.03 9.12
CA PRO A 49 -17.04 -0.25 10.55
C PRO A 49 -15.97 -1.33 10.82
N PHE A 50 -15.69 -2.21 9.86
CA PHE A 50 -14.71 -3.29 10.01
C PHE A 50 -13.31 -2.93 9.51
N LYS A 51 -13.15 -1.83 8.74
CA LYS A 51 -11.85 -1.39 8.21
C LYS A 51 -10.75 -1.29 9.27
N PRO A 52 -10.97 -0.70 10.46
CA PRO A 52 -9.92 -0.58 11.47
C PRO A 52 -9.41 -1.93 11.97
N ILE A 53 -10.32 -2.88 12.20
CA ILE A 53 -10.00 -4.22 12.70
C ILE A 53 -9.25 -5.01 11.63
N VAL A 54 -9.73 -4.98 10.39
CA VAL A 54 -9.08 -5.66 9.26
C VAL A 54 -7.70 -5.08 8.98
N ALA A 55 -7.56 -3.74 9.02
CA ALA A 55 -6.28 -3.07 8.87
C ALA A 55 -5.30 -3.47 9.98
N MET A 56 -5.76 -3.59 11.22
CA MET A 56 -4.93 -4.07 12.34
C MET A 56 -4.49 -5.52 12.13
N LEU A 57 -5.40 -6.42 11.78
CA LEU A 57 -5.09 -7.84 11.56
C LEU A 57 -4.13 -8.06 10.39
N LEU A 58 -4.19 -7.20 9.37
CA LEU A 58 -3.36 -7.29 8.17
C LEU A 58 -2.23 -6.26 8.16
N ALA A 59 -1.94 -5.59 9.28
CA ALA A 59 -0.99 -4.47 9.31
C ALA A 59 0.39 -4.87 8.75
N THR A 60 0.93 -5.99 9.22
CA THR A 60 2.21 -6.54 8.73
C THR A 60 2.16 -6.85 7.24
N PHE A 61 1.06 -7.45 6.77
CA PHE A 61 0.92 -7.81 5.36
C PHE A 61 0.79 -6.57 4.45
N ILE A 62 0.04 -5.55 4.87
CA ILE A 62 -0.08 -4.28 4.15
C ILE A 62 1.30 -3.61 4.06
N ASP A 63 2.05 -3.60 5.16
CA ASP A 63 3.39 -3.03 5.20
C ASP A 63 4.35 -3.76 4.24
N GLU A 64 4.37 -5.09 4.28
CA GLU A 64 5.16 -5.93 3.37
C GLU A 64 4.78 -5.73 1.90
N ALA A 65 3.49 -5.64 1.59
CA ALA A 65 3.00 -5.40 0.23
C ALA A 65 3.48 -4.05 -0.31
N ILE A 66 3.46 -3.01 0.54
CA ILE A 66 3.97 -1.68 0.20
C ILE A 66 5.48 -1.70 0.01
N GLU A 67 6.23 -2.38 0.88
CA GLU A 67 7.68 -2.51 0.71
C GLU A 67 8.06 -3.26 -0.57
N LYS A 68 7.33 -4.32 -0.91
CA LYS A 68 7.50 -5.03 -2.18
C LYS A 68 7.22 -4.11 -3.37
N ALA A 69 6.15 -3.34 -3.33
CA ALA A 69 5.83 -2.37 -4.38
C ALA A 69 6.90 -1.28 -4.52
N VAL A 70 7.41 -0.72 -3.42
CA VAL A 70 8.53 0.24 -3.43
C VAL A 70 9.77 -0.38 -4.05
N LYS A 71 10.14 -1.60 -3.63
CA LYS A 71 11.31 -2.30 -4.18
C LYS A 71 11.17 -2.52 -5.68
N TYR A 72 10.01 -3.00 -6.14
CA TYR A 72 9.74 -3.20 -7.55
C TYR A 72 9.82 -1.89 -8.35
N MET A 73 9.16 -0.82 -7.89
CA MET A 73 9.21 0.47 -8.57
C MET A 73 10.63 1.05 -8.64
N ASN A 74 11.43 0.86 -7.60
CA ASN A 74 12.83 1.27 -7.60
C ASN A 74 13.67 0.42 -8.55
N GLN A 75 13.44 -0.89 -8.64
CA GLN A 75 14.12 -1.75 -9.60
C GLN A 75 13.83 -1.29 -11.03
N VAL A 76 12.55 -1.11 -11.38
CA VAL A 76 12.13 -0.61 -12.70
C VAL A 76 12.78 0.75 -13.02
N LYS A 77 12.81 1.67 -12.06
CA LYS A 77 13.42 3.01 -12.25
C LYS A 77 14.93 3.00 -12.46
N ASN A 78 15.64 1.99 -11.95
CA ASN A 78 17.10 1.87 -12.10
C ASN A 78 17.50 1.05 -13.33
N GLU A 79 16.53 0.53 -14.10
CA GLU A 79 16.75 -0.16 -15.38
C GLU A 79 16.61 0.77 -16.59
N ASP A 80 16.19 2.03 -16.39
CA ASP A 80 16.14 3.14 -17.38
C ASP A 80 17.34 4.09 -17.24
#